data_AF-A0A0P7XXZ2-F1
#
_entry.id   AF-A0A0P7XXZ2-F1
#
_cell.length_a   1.000
_cell.length_b   1.000
_cell.length_c   1.000
_cell.angle_alpha   90.00
_cell.angle_beta   90.00
_cell.angle_gamma   90.00
#
_symmetry.space_group_name_H-M   'P 1'
#
loop_
_entity.id
_entity.type
_entity.pdbx_description
1 polymer ?
#
loop_
_entity_poly.entity_id
_entity_poly.type
_entity_poly.pdbx_seq_one_letter_code
_entity_poly.pdbx_strand_id
1 'polypeptide(L)'
;SMNTQASKRIYPRLPVWIVEDHNDVVQHIYRAMGSRHLPTNNVKMVHLDSHPDLLIPVNMPADTVFDKEALFSELSIENWIMPIVYAGHLSHVMWLHPYWAQQIKEGEHSMFVGRDSSTTTIRVTSKDDYFLSDGLYVPEDQLEEEKLFKLNVMRVHPAPSKSSKAEVDGACTSKRSKSAAIGPDAEQMQSLGDPEQTVAEEAEGSWTPGSGMIEPPGGSRSSDCDASSCENGDESQFCTLSAQEAGTASQILNSLLSVIEHTDQYILDIDLDFFSCKNPFKEMYTKEEYSFLQELYSFRKPRENSDEDEVLDCVDKRIRQLEDLEAAFADFIEDDGDETLKQWAAKP
;
A
#
# COMPACT_ATOMS: atom_id res chain seq x y z
N SER A 1 -22.37 37.65 -14.42
CA SER A 1 -22.18 36.81 -15.61
C SER A 1 -22.75 35.44 -15.31
N MET A 2 -23.74 34.96 -16.06
CA MET A 2 -24.31 33.63 -15.84
C MET A 2 -23.27 32.59 -16.24
N ASN A 3 -22.64 31.96 -15.25
CA ASN A 3 -21.65 30.91 -15.44
C ASN A 3 -22.40 29.67 -15.97
N THR A 4 -22.46 29.53 -17.29
CA THR A 4 -22.97 28.33 -17.95
C THR A 4 -21.92 27.25 -17.77
N GLN A 5 -22.05 26.48 -16.70
CA GLN A 5 -21.21 25.32 -16.44
C GLN A 5 -21.32 24.39 -17.66
N ALA A 6 -20.22 24.27 -18.42
CA ALA A 6 -20.22 23.47 -19.64
C ALA A 6 -20.65 22.03 -19.30
N SER A 7 -21.55 21.47 -20.11
CA SER A 7 -22.14 20.16 -19.84
C SER A 7 -21.06 19.07 -19.75
N LYS A 8 -21.12 18.27 -18.69
CA LYS A 8 -20.29 17.07 -18.49
C LYS A 8 -20.47 16.11 -19.67
N ARG A 9 -19.39 15.43 -20.06
CA ARG A 9 -19.40 14.42 -21.12
C ARG A 9 -19.41 13.01 -20.53
N ILE A 10 -20.04 12.10 -21.25
CA ILE A 10 -20.16 10.69 -20.87
C ILE A 10 -19.53 9.85 -21.98
N TYR A 11 -18.73 8.86 -21.60
CA TYR A 11 -18.20 7.91 -22.57
C TYR A 11 -19.31 6.98 -23.07
N PRO A 12 -19.30 6.57 -24.36
CA PRO A 12 -20.28 5.61 -24.88
C PRO A 12 -20.23 4.22 -24.20
N ARG A 13 -19.10 3.89 -23.55
CA ARG A 13 -18.86 2.67 -22.78
C ARG A 13 -18.00 3.01 -21.56
N LEU A 14 -17.96 2.13 -20.57
CA LEU A 14 -17.08 2.27 -19.41
C LEU A 14 -15.61 2.42 -19.88
N PRO A 15 -14.93 3.55 -19.62
CA PRO A 15 -13.52 3.69 -19.93
C PRO A 15 -12.70 2.79 -19.02
N VAL A 16 -11.71 2.08 -19.59
CA VAL A 16 -10.77 1.24 -18.86
C VAL A 16 -9.38 1.56 -19.37
N TRP A 17 -8.45 1.76 -18.45
CA TRP A 17 -7.03 1.97 -18.71
C TRP A 17 -6.26 0.89 -17.94
N ILE A 18 -5.21 0.37 -18.56
CA ILE A 18 -4.27 -0.56 -17.94
C ILE A 18 -2.92 0.14 -18.03
N VAL A 19 -2.27 0.29 -16.90
CA VAL A 19 -0.96 0.91 -16.76
C VAL A 19 0.01 -0.12 -16.16
N GLU A 20 1.30 0.08 -16.37
CA GLU A 20 2.33 -0.79 -15.79
C GLU A 20 2.67 -0.28 -14.39
N ASP A 21 3.23 0.94 -14.30
CA ASP A 21 3.47 1.59 -13.02
C ASP A 21 2.19 2.33 -12.57
N HIS A 22 1.86 2.23 -11.29
CA HIS A 22 0.59 2.72 -10.76
C HIS A 22 0.38 4.23 -10.96
N ASN A 23 1.45 5.02 -10.81
CA ASN A 23 1.44 6.47 -11.04
C ASN A 23 1.20 6.87 -12.51
N ASP A 24 1.35 5.97 -13.49
CA ASP A 24 0.99 6.26 -14.88
C ASP A 24 -0.53 6.49 -15.06
N VAL A 25 -1.35 6.20 -14.03
CA VAL A 25 -2.79 6.53 -14.05
C VAL A 25 -3.05 8.05 -14.12
N VAL A 26 -2.13 8.87 -13.60
CA VAL A 26 -2.33 10.33 -13.46
C VAL A 26 -2.56 11.01 -14.82
N GLN A 27 -1.83 10.61 -15.86
CA GLN A 27 -2.06 11.15 -17.22
C GLN A 27 -3.48 10.86 -17.75
N HIS A 28 -4.06 9.71 -17.41
CA HIS A 28 -5.40 9.32 -17.84
C HIS A 28 -6.48 10.09 -17.06
N ILE A 29 -6.26 10.29 -15.76
CA ILE A 29 -7.11 11.12 -14.90
C ILE A 29 -7.14 12.56 -15.45
N TYR A 30 -5.97 13.16 -15.70
CA TYR A 30 -5.87 14.54 -16.19
C TYR A 30 -6.48 14.67 -17.59
N ARG A 31 -6.32 13.67 -18.46
CA ARG A 31 -6.99 13.64 -19.78
C ARG A 31 -8.52 13.56 -19.64
N ALA A 32 -9.03 12.77 -18.68
CA ALA A 32 -10.47 12.68 -18.42
C ALA A 32 -11.04 14.02 -17.92
N MET A 33 -10.30 14.72 -17.05
CA MET A 33 -10.64 16.07 -16.59
C MET A 33 -10.62 17.08 -17.74
N GLY A 34 -9.53 17.16 -18.50
CA GLY A 34 -9.38 18.10 -19.62
C GLY A 34 -10.41 17.86 -20.75
N SER A 35 -10.84 16.61 -20.94
CA SER A 35 -11.90 16.25 -21.88
C SER A 35 -13.33 16.35 -21.31
N ARG A 36 -13.47 16.76 -20.04
CA ARG A 36 -14.73 16.94 -19.29
C ARG A 36 -15.54 15.65 -19.05
N HIS A 37 -14.87 14.51 -19.02
CA HIS A 37 -15.45 13.23 -18.59
C HIS A 37 -15.28 12.94 -17.10
N LEU A 38 -14.47 13.75 -16.41
CA LEU A 38 -14.31 13.77 -14.97
C LEU A 38 -14.37 15.24 -14.53
N PRO A 39 -14.98 15.58 -13.38
CA PRO A 39 -14.90 16.94 -12.86
C PRO A 39 -13.46 17.31 -12.50
N THR A 40 -13.16 18.61 -12.48
CA THR A 40 -11.82 19.13 -12.17
C THR A 40 -11.56 19.30 -10.68
N ASN A 41 -12.54 19.01 -9.82
CA ASN A 41 -12.43 19.07 -8.37
C ASN A 41 -13.45 18.12 -7.72
N ASN A 42 -13.26 17.87 -6.42
CA ASN A 42 -14.12 17.00 -5.61
C ASN A 42 -14.33 15.62 -6.22
N VAL A 43 -13.31 15.10 -6.93
CA VAL A 43 -13.31 13.73 -7.40
C VAL A 43 -13.20 12.80 -6.20
N LYS A 44 -13.97 11.72 -6.24
CA LYS A 44 -13.89 10.62 -5.26
C LYS A 44 -13.28 9.40 -5.94
N MET A 45 -12.56 8.61 -5.16
CA MET A 45 -11.89 7.42 -5.64
C MET A 45 -12.15 6.24 -4.72
N VAL A 46 -12.33 5.07 -5.31
CA VAL A 46 -12.32 3.78 -4.63
C VAL A 46 -11.02 3.11 -5.03
N HIS A 47 -10.17 2.81 -4.06
CA HIS A 47 -8.84 2.28 -4.25
C HIS A 47 -8.76 0.85 -3.69
N LEU A 48 -8.48 -0.14 -4.54
CA LEU A 48 -8.27 -1.53 -4.12
C LEU A 48 -6.79 -1.87 -4.26
N ASP A 49 -6.09 -1.94 -3.14
CA ASP A 49 -4.64 -2.17 -3.12
C ASP A 49 -4.17 -2.67 -1.76
N SER A 50 -3.03 -3.35 -1.73
CA SER A 50 -2.26 -3.60 -0.50
C SER A 50 -1.55 -2.36 0.04
N HIS A 51 -1.36 -1.33 -0.78
CA HIS A 51 -0.71 -0.08 -0.41
C HIS A 51 -1.72 1.08 -0.46
N PRO A 52 -1.57 2.09 0.41
CA PRO A 52 -2.46 3.25 0.39
C PRO A 52 -2.08 4.28 -0.69
N ASP A 53 -0.81 4.31 -1.12
CA ASP A 53 -0.20 5.22 -2.10
C ASP A 53 -0.39 6.71 -1.79
N LEU A 54 -0.35 7.01 -0.48
CA LEU A 54 -0.55 8.34 0.08
C LEU A 54 0.76 8.99 0.52
N LEU A 55 1.94 8.47 0.16
CA LEU A 55 3.18 9.20 0.45
C LEU A 55 3.28 10.46 -0.40
N ILE A 56 4.21 11.32 -0.03
CA ILE A 56 4.57 12.55 -0.73
C ILE A 56 6.09 12.54 -0.86
N PRO A 57 6.67 12.87 -2.03
CA PRO A 57 8.11 13.05 -2.12
C PRO A 57 8.55 14.19 -1.19
N VAL A 58 9.37 13.87 -0.18
CA VAL A 58 9.70 14.77 0.95
C VAL A 58 10.28 16.12 0.48
N ASN A 59 11.04 16.09 -0.62
CA ASN A 59 11.75 17.24 -1.17
C ASN A 59 11.02 17.95 -2.32
N MET A 60 9.83 17.48 -2.74
CA MET A 60 9.12 18.08 -3.87
C MET A 60 8.51 19.44 -3.48
N PRO A 61 8.90 20.56 -4.14
CA PRO A 61 8.27 21.85 -3.92
C PRO A 61 6.79 21.82 -4.30
N ALA A 62 5.94 22.49 -3.54
CA ALA A 62 4.49 22.48 -3.75
C ALA A 62 4.09 22.98 -5.16
N ASP A 63 4.81 23.97 -5.69
CA ASP A 63 4.56 24.55 -7.01
C ASP A 63 4.76 23.52 -8.16
N THR A 64 5.53 22.45 -7.93
CA THR A 64 5.77 21.36 -8.89
C THR A 64 4.47 20.70 -9.35
N VAL A 65 3.46 20.62 -8.47
CA VAL A 65 2.17 20.00 -8.77
C VAL A 65 1.44 20.68 -9.94
N PHE A 66 1.74 21.96 -10.19
CA PHE A 66 1.12 22.72 -11.27
C PHE A 66 1.93 22.69 -12.58
N ASP A 67 3.12 22.10 -12.57
CA ASP A 67 3.90 21.79 -13.76
C ASP A 67 3.73 20.30 -14.07
N LYS A 68 3.04 20.00 -15.17
CA LYS A 68 2.74 18.61 -15.56
C LYS A 68 4.00 17.76 -15.75
N GLU A 69 5.03 18.30 -16.40
CA GLU A 69 6.22 17.51 -16.75
C GLU A 69 7.07 17.28 -15.51
N ALA A 70 7.24 18.31 -14.69
CA ALA A 70 7.97 18.20 -13.42
C ALA A 70 7.23 17.30 -12.42
N LEU A 71 5.91 17.43 -12.30
CA LEU A 71 5.12 16.54 -11.45
C LEU A 71 5.33 15.08 -11.87
N PHE A 72 5.17 14.76 -13.15
CA PHE A 72 5.26 13.37 -13.61
C PHE A 72 6.65 12.76 -13.40
N SER A 73 7.71 13.55 -13.37
CA SER A 73 9.06 13.06 -13.05
C SER A 73 9.30 12.79 -11.56
N GLU A 74 8.51 13.39 -10.67
CA GLU A 74 8.61 13.23 -9.21
C GLU A 74 7.70 12.12 -8.67
N LEU A 75 6.71 11.68 -9.46
CA LEU A 75 5.77 10.65 -9.04
C LEU A 75 6.38 9.25 -9.14
N SER A 76 6.05 8.42 -8.15
CA SER A 76 6.30 6.98 -8.12
C SER A 76 5.04 6.25 -7.65
N ILE A 77 5.08 4.92 -7.72
CA ILE A 77 3.95 4.03 -7.43
C ILE A 77 3.31 4.29 -6.06
N GLU A 78 4.07 4.74 -5.07
CA GLU A 78 3.63 4.91 -3.69
C GLU A 78 3.17 6.33 -3.30
N ASN A 79 3.28 7.32 -4.21
CA ASN A 79 3.19 8.74 -3.84
C ASN A 79 2.32 9.62 -4.77
N TRP A 80 1.55 9.02 -5.68
CA TRP A 80 0.87 9.75 -6.74
C TRP A 80 -0.46 10.39 -6.33
N ILE A 81 -1.12 9.90 -5.27
CA ILE A 81 -2.47 10.36 -4.88
C ILE A 81 -2.42 11.75 -4.24
N MET A 82 -1.51 11.97 -3.29
CA MET A 82 -1.49 13.20 -2.49
C MET A 82 -1.16 14.46 -3.28
N PRO A 83 -0.25 14.44 -4.29
CA PRO A 83 -0.07 15.57 -5.20
C PRO A 83 -1.37 15.96 -5.95
N ILE A 84 -2.20 14.99 -6.34
CA ILE A 84 -3.51 15.25 -6.98
C ILE A 84 -4.52 15.84 -5.98
N VAL A 85 -4.45 15.42 -4.72
CA VAL A 85 -5.24 16.01 -3.63
C VAL A 85 -4.85 17.47 -3.42
N TYR A 86 -3.55 17.78 -3.33
CA TYR A 86 -3.06 19.15 -3.17
C TYR A 86 -3.44 20.05 -4.37
N ALA A 87 -3.43 19.51 -5.60
CA ALA A 87 -3.95 20.19 -6.79
C ALA A 87 -5.46 20.54 -6.71
N GLY A 88 -6.17 20.03 -5.70
CA GLY A 88 -7.60 20.25 -5.47
C GLY A 88 -8.50 19.38 -6.34
N HIS A 89 -7.95 18.35 -6.99
CA HIS A 89 -8.69 17.49 -7.89
C HIS A 89 -9.43 16.37 -7.14
N LEU A 90 -8.71 15.64 -6.28
CA LEU A 90 -9.21 14.54 -5.47
C LEU A 90 -9.51 15.02 -4.04
N SER A 91 -10.65 14.65 -3.49
CA SER A 91 -11.05 15.09 -2.14
C SER A 91 -11.35 13.93 -1.17
N HIS A 92 -11.61 12.74 -1.70
CA HIS A 92 -12.04 11.60 -0.89
C HIS A 92 -11.58 10.28 -1.50
N VAL A 93 -10.87 9.46 -0.73
CA VAL A 93 -10.48 8.10 -1.09
C VAL A 93 -11.15 7.09 -0.14
N MET A 94 -11.74 6.04 -0.71
CA MET A 94 -12.12 4.82 0.01
C MET A 94 -11.06 3.77 -0.30
N TRP A 95 -10.15 3.51 0.65
CA TRP A 95 -9.13 2.48 0.52
C TRP A 95 -9.67 1.15 1.05
N LEU A 96 -9.85 0.22 0.12
CA LEU A 96 -10.23 -1.16 0.36
C LEU A 96 -8.97 -2.02 0.34
N HIS A 97 -8.60 -2.54 1.50
CA HIS A 97 -7.32 -3.24 1.65
C HIS A 97 -7.50 -4.70 2.12
N PRO A 98 -6.59 -5.60 1.73
CA PRO A 98 -6.60 -6.97 2.23
C PRO A 98 -6.12 -7.05 3.68
N TYR A 99 -6.34 -8.20 4.34
CA TYR A 99 -6.05 -8.37 5.77
C TYR A 99 -4.57 -8.24 6.16
N TRP A 100 -3.65 -8.38 5.21
CA TRP A 100 -2.21 -8.26 5.43
C TRP A 100 -1.71 -6.81 5.33
N ALA A 101 -2.48 -5.92 4.71
CA ALA A 101 -2.18 -4.50 4.63
C ALA A 101 -2.69 -3.80 5.91
N GLN A 102 -1.79 -3.21 6.68
CA GLN A 102 -2.06 -2.61 8.00
C GLN A 102 -1.33 -1.28 8.18
N GLN A 103 -0.96 -0.62 7.08
CA GLN A 103 -0.17 0.62 7.10
C GLN A 103 -0.92 1.79 7.75
N ILE A 104 -2.24 1.87 7.55
CA ILE A 104 -3.11 2.89 8.17
C ILE A 104 -4.25 2.16 8.90
N LYS A 105 -4.61 2.65 10.08
CA LYS A 105 -5.68 2.09 10.91
C LYS A 105 -7.02 2.14 10.18
N GLU A 106 -7.85 1.10 10.31
CA GLU A 106 -9.22 1.13 9.75
C GLU A 106 -10.07 2.23 10.39
N GLY A 107 -10.93 2.87 9.60
CA GLY A 107 -11.81 3.94 10.05
C GLY A 107 -11.89 5.13 9.10
N GLU A 108 -12.47 6.23 9.59
CA GLU A 108 -12.53 7.49 8.87
C GLU A 108 -11.41 8.41 9.36
N HIS A 109 -10.69 8.99 8.41
CA HIS A 109 -9.60 9.92 8.64
C HIS A 109 -9.89 11.21 7.88
N SER A 110 -9.56 12.34 8.50
CA SER A 110 -9.66 13.66 7.89
C SER A 110 -8.38 14.41 8.19
N MET A 111 -7.77 14.94 7.15
CA MET A 111 -6.51 15.65 7.23
C MET A 111 -6.47 16.78 6.21
N PHE A 112 -5.60 17.75 6.43
CA PHE A 112 -5.29 18.78 5.45
C PHE A 112 -4.00 18.41 4.72
N VAL A 113 -3.96 18.72 3.43
CA VAL A 113 -2.77 18.62 2.57
C VAL A 113 -2.48 20.02 2.04
N GLY A 114 -1.25 20.48 2.18
CA GLY A 114 -0.91 21.85 1.83
C GLY A 114 0.58 22.12 1.75
N ARG A 115 0.92 23.36 1.46
CA ARG A 115 2.30 23.83 1.36
C ARG A 115 2.79 24.19 2.76
N ASP A 116 3.85 23.56 3.22
CA ASP A 116 4.50 23.99 4.45
C ASP A 116 5.17 25.37 4.25
N SER A 117 4.80 26.32 5.10
CA SER A 117 5.32 27.69 5.08
C SER A 117 6.85 27.78 5.28
N SER A 118 7.45 26.79 5.92
CA SER A 118 8.89 26.78 6.22
C SER A 118 9.74 26.17 5.10
N THR A 119 9.36 25.00 4.58
CA THR A 119 10.11 24.28 3.55
C THR A 119 9.60 24.53 2.13
N THR A 120 8.39 25.05 1.97
CA THR A 120 7.66 25.20 0.69
C THR A 120 7.30 23.90 -0.03
N THR A 121 7.49 22.76 0.64
CA THR A 121 7.12 21.43 0.14
C THR A 121 5.71 21.04 0.58
N ILE A 122 5.16 19.95 0.03
CA ILE A 122 3.82 19.47 0.42
C ILE A 122 3.92 18.66 1.71
N ARG A 123 3.02 18.94 2.66
CA ARG A 123 2.91 18.25 3.94
C ARG A 123 1.45 17.99 4.30
N VAL A 124 1.24 17.21 5.37
CA VAL A 124 -0.08 16.82 5.84
C VAL A 124 -0.24 17.06 7.34
N THR A 125 -1.48 17.20 7.80
CA THR A 125 -1.79 17.32 9.24
C THR A 125 -2.13 15.99 9.92
N SER A 126 -2.08 14.86 9.20
CA SER A 126 -2.38 13.56 9.81
C SER A 126 -1.27 13.12 10.77
N LYS A 127 -1.69 12.63 11.93
CA LYS A 127 -0.84 12.03 12.96
C LYS A 127 -0.77 10.50 12.86
N ASP A 128 -1.28 9.91 11.78
CA ASP A 128 -1.13 8.48 11.55
C ASP A 128 0.35 8.14 11.38
N ASP A 129 0.78 7.01 11.97
CA ASP A 129 2.16 6.54 11.91
C ASP A 129 2.73 6.50 10.49
N TYR A 130 1.87 6.24 9.50
CA TYR A 130 2.21 6.22 8.08
C TYR A 130 2.80 7.54 7.57
N PHE A 131 2.30 8.68 8.04
CA PHE A 131 2.84 10.00 7.65
C PHE A 131 3.97 10.44 8.57
N LEU A 132 3.92 10.06 9.84
CA LEU A 132 4.97 10.38 10.82
C LEU A 132 6.28 9.66 10.49
N SER A 133 6.22 8.41 10.00
CA SER A 133 7.40 7.61 9.67
C SER A 133 8.22 8.17 8.52
N ASP A 134 7.62 9.02 7.69
CA ASP A 134 8.23 9.64 6.51
C ASP A 134 8.42 11.15 6.67
N GLY A 135 8.21 11.69 7.89
CA GLY A 135 8.45 13.10 8.18
C GLY A 135 7.48 14.05 7.47
N LEU A 136 6.28 13.59 7.14
CA LEU A 136 5.30 14.34 6.33
C LEU A 136 4.35 15.22 7.16
N TYR A 137 4.34 15.05 8.49
CA TYR A 137 3.45 15.81 9.37
C TYR A 137 3.97 17.23 9.63
N VAL A 138 3.05 18.20 9.54
CA VAL A 138 3.22 19.54 10.12
C VAL A 138 1.93 19.98 10.81
N PRO A 139 2.00 20.90 11.80
CA PRO A 139 0.84 21.56 12.36
C PRO A 139 0.02 22.33 11.32
N GLU A 140 -1.29 22.43 11.54
CA GLU A 140 -2.21 23.12 10.60
C GLU A 140 -1.87 24.61 10.42
N ASP A 141 -1.37 25.29 11.47
CA ASP A 141 -0.99 26.70 11.41
C ASP A 141 0.28 26.97 10.59
N GLN A 142 1.01 25.93 10.21
CA GLN A 142 2.18 26.00 9.31
C GLN A 142 1.83 25.66 7.87
N LEU A 143 0.57 25.30 7.59
CA LEU A 143 0.11 24.83 6.30
C LEU A 143 -0.58 25.96 5.51
N GLU A 144 -0.12 26.21 4.30
CA GLU A 144 -0.67 27.17 3.36
C GLU A 144 -1.43 26.47 2.23
N GLU A 145 -2.42 27.18 1.67
CA GLU A 145 -3.23 26.69 0.54
C GLU A 145 -3.87 25.31 0.76
N GLU A 146 -4.22 25.02 2.00
CA GLU A 146 -4.68 23.71 2.42
C GLU A 146 -5.89 23.16 1.64
N LYS A 147 -5.92 21.84 1.50
CA LYS A 147 -7.00 21.07 0.91
C LYS A 147 -7.44 20.00 1.90
N LEU A 148 -8.72 20.02 2.27
CA LEU A 148 -9.29 18.96 3.10
C LEU A 148 -9.32 17.65 2.29
N PHE A 149 -8.73 16.62 2.87
CA PHE A 149 -8.73 15.26 2.35
C PHE A 149 -9.40 14.31 3.33
N LYS A 150 -10.30 13.48 2.80
CA LYS A 150 -10.98 12.43 3.54
C LYS A 150 -10.51 11.07 3.07
N LEU A 151 -10.22 10.19 4.01
CA LEU A 151 -9.82 8.81 3.75
C LEU A 151 -10.71 7.88 4.58
N ASN A 152 -11.37 6.93 3.93
CA ASN A 152 -12.04 5.82 4.60
C ASN A 152 -11.21 4.56 4.36
N VAL A 153 -10.70 3.96 5.43
CA VAL A 153 -9.89 2.74 5.39
C VAL A 153 -10.73 1.57 5.84
N MET A 154 -10.90 0.58 4.97
CA MET A 154 -11.74 -0.58 5.23
C MET A 154 -11.11 -1.88 4.75
N ARG A 155 -10.96 -2.80 5.68
CA ARG A 155 -10.52 -4.17 5.38
C ARG A 155 -11.58 -4.93 4.60
N VAL A 156 -11.14 -5.62 3.54
CA VAL A 156 -11.95 -6.57 2.79
C VAL A 156 -11.60 -8.00 3.23
N HIS A 157 -12.60 -8.76 3.66
CA HIS A 157 -12.42 -10.17 3.98
C HIS A 157 -12.65 -11.05 2.75
N PRO A 158 -11.82 -12.08 2.54
CA PRO A 158 -12.08 -13.08 1.51
C PRO A 158 -13.47 -13.70 1.71
N ALA A 159 -14.25 -13.81 0.62
CA ALA A 159 -15.51 -14.53 0.68
C ALA A 159 -15.24 -15.99 1.07
N PRO A 160 -16.02 -16.58 1.99
CA PRO A 160 -15.83 -17.98 2.38
C PRO A 160 -15.95 -18.86 1.13
N SER A 161 -14.92 -19.66 0.86
CA SER A 161 -14.95 -20.62 -0.24
C SER A 161 -16.12 -21.57 0.01
N LYS A 162 -17.11 -21.59 -0.88
CA LYS A 162 -18.08 -22.68 -0.90
C LYS A 162 -17.32 -23.90 -1.40
N SER A 163 -16.73 -24.66 -0.48
CA SER A 163 -16.27 -26.00 -0.81
C SER A 163 -17.52 -26.81 -1.15
N SER A 164 -17.78 -26.98 -2.45
CA SER A 164 -18.60 -28.08 -2.88
C SER A 164 -17.88 -29.33 -2.41
N LYS A 165 -18.44 -30.00 -1.40
CA LYS A 165 -18.27 -31.44 -1.27
C LYS A 165 -18.91 -32.07 -2.50
N ALA A 166 -18.23 -32.00 -3.64
CA ALA A 166 -18.48 -32.90 -4.74
C ALA A 166 -17.89 -34.24 -4.29
N GLU A 167 -18.77 -35.12 -3.83
CA GLU A 167 -18.49 -36.54 -3.69
C GLU A 167 -17.88 -37.03 -5.01
N VAL A 168 -16.61 -37.42 -4.96
CA VAL A 168 -15.96 -38.11 -6.07
C VAL A 168 -16.40 -39.56 -6.00
N ASP A 169 -17.54 -39.85 -6.63
CA ASP A 169 -17.91 -41.19 -7.04
C ASP A 169 -17.67 -41.34 -8.55
N GLY A 170 -16.82 -42.31 -8.93
CA GLY A 170 -16.94 -43.03 -10.20
C GLY A 170 -16.09 -42.60 -11.41
N ALA A 171 -14.83 -43.05 -11.42
CA ALA A 171 -14.16 -43.72 -12.55
C ALA A 171 -13.97 -43.06 -13.95
N CYS A 172 -12.68 -42.78 -14.22
CA CYS A 172 -11.85 -43.37 -15.30
C CYS A 172 -11.77 -42.75 -16.74
N THR A 173 -10.52 -42.72 -17.21
CA THR A 173 -9.97 -42.53 -18.58
C THR A 173 -9.87 -41.07 -19.07
N SER A 174 -8.69 -40.51 -19.39
CA SER A 174 -7.74 -41.03 -20.37
C SER A 174 -6.35 -40.39 -20.21
N LYS A 175 -5.32 -41.21 -19.99
CA LYS A 175 -3.92 -40.87 -20.28
C LYS A 175 -3.77 -40.76 -21.80
N ARG A 176 -3.21 -39.66 -22.32
CA ARG A 176 -2.74 -39.60 -23.71
C ARG A 176 -1.23 -39.81 -23.75
N SER A 177 -0.86 -41.00 -24.20
CA SER A 177 0.48 -41.47 -24.51
C SER A 177 1.09 -40.71 -25.70
N LYS A 178 2.39 -40.40 -25.63
CA LYS A 178 3.22 -40.10 -26.80
C LYS A 178 4.16 -41.30 -27.02
N SER A 179 4.03 -41.94 -28.18
CA SER A 179 4.95 -42.97 -28.69
C SER A 179 5.59 -42.45 -29.97
N ALA A 180 6.90 -42.71 -30.09
CA ALA A 180 7.80 -42.29 -31.16
C ALA A 180 7.92 -43.31 -32.31
N ALA A 181 8.50 -42.87 -33.44
CA ALA A 181 9.28 -43.65 -34.43
C ALA A 181 10.11 -42.63 -35.28
N ILE A 182 11.45 -42.52 -35.14
CA ILE A 182 12.58 -43.26 -35.77
C ILE A 182 12.58 -43.14 -37.32
N GLY A 183 13.62 -42.74 -38.07
CA GLY A 183 15.08 -42.44 -37.94
C GLY A 183 15.63 -42.16 -39.38
N PRO A 184 16.92 -42.31 -39.76
CA PRO A 184 18.19 -42.35 -39.00
C PRO A 184 19.35 -41.49 -39.61
N ASP A 185 20.53 -41.57 -38.95
CA ASP A 185 21.95 -41.38 -39.39
C ASP A 185 22.73 -40.42 -38.44
N ALA A 186 23.54 -40.93 -37.49
CA ALA A 186 24.96 -41.41 -37.61
C ALA A 186 25.93 -40.20 -37.58
N GLU A 187 26.96 -40.00 -36.75
CA GLU A 187 27.75 -40.66 -35.69
C GLU A 187 28.35 -39.48 -34.85
N GLN A 188 28.71 -39.57 -33.56
CA GLN A 188 29.97 -40.10 -33.05
C GLN A 188 30.01 -40.03 -31.52
N MET A 189 30.78 -40.94 -30.94
CA MET A 189 30.83 -41.38 -29.56
C MET A 189 32.24 -41.14 -28.99
N GLN A 190 32.37 -40.80 -27.70
CA GLN A 190 33.21 -41.47 -26.67
C GLN A 190 33.29 -40.58 -25.39
N SER A 191 32.77 -40.98 -24.20
CA SER A 191 33.24 -41.99 -23.20
C SER A 191 34.55 -41.56 -22.52
N LEU A 192 34.87 -41.63 -21.22
CA LEU A 192 34.40 -42.20 -19.93
C LEU A 192 35.30 -41.51 -18.85
N GLY A 193 35.09 -41.50 -17.53
CA GLY A 193 34.19 -42.21 -16.65
C GLY A 193 34.38 -41.72 -15.19
N ASP A 194 33.33 -41.94 -14.40
CA ASP A 194 33.28 -42.04 -12.93
C ASP A 194 33.69 -43.48 -12.51
N PRO A 195 33.90 -43.86 -11.21
CA PRO A 195 33.00 -43.58 -10.06
C PRO A 195 33.73 -43.45 -8.69
N GLU A 196 33.15 -43.34 -7.48
CA GLU A 196 31.96 -43.91 -6.81
C GLU A 196 31.76 -43.14 -5.45
N GLN A 197 30.57 -42.61 -5.14
CA GLN A 197 29.55 -43.04 -4.13
C GLN A 197 29.83 -42.91 -2.62
N THR A 198 28.89 -42.24 -1.90
CA THR A 198 27.98 -42.79 -0.85
C THR A 198 26.89 -41.74 -0.49
N VAL A 199 25.63 -41.83 -0.96
CA VAL A 199 24.36 -42.38 -0.40
C VAL A 199 23.87 -41.88 0.98
N ALA A 200 22.70 -41.20 1.01
CA ALA A 200 21.51 -41.39 1.89
C ALA A 200 20.48 -40.27 1.60
N GLU A 201 19.43 -40.51 0.82
CA GLU A 201 18.07 -40.99 1.16
C GLU A 201 17.03 -39.87 1.42
N GLU A 202 15.95 -39.95 0.65
CA GLU A 202 14.85 -38.99 0.52
C GLU A 202 13.76 -39.16 1.58
N ALA A 203 13.01 -38.08 1.82
CA ALA A 203 11.65 -38.16 2.33
C ALA A 203 10.77 -37.10 1.63
N GLU A 204 9.97 -37.56 0.67
CA GLU A 204 8.84 -36.80 0.13
C GLU A 204 7.79 -36.59 1.22
N GLY A 205 7.49 -35.32 1.53
CA GLY A 205 6.42 -34.93 2.44
C GLY A 205 5.41 -34.05 1.70
N SER A 206 4.25 -34.65 1.39
CA SER A 206 3.04 -33.97 0.94
C SER A 206 2.54 -32.99 2.03
N TRP A 207 2.60 -31.68 1.78
CA TRP A 207 2.02 -30.68 2.69
C TRP A 207 0.60 -30.28 2.25
N THR A 208 -0.35 -30.61 3.12
CA THR A 208 -1.73 -30.13 3.09
C THR A 208 -1.81 -28.66 3.57
N PRO A 209 -2.77 -27.85 3.12
CA PRO A 209 -2.94 -26.50 3.65
C PRO A 209 -3.62 -26.59 5.03
N GLY A 210 -2.83 -26.47 6.08
CA GLY A 210 -3.33 -26.24 7.43
C GLY A 210 -3.84 -24.81 7.56
N SER A 211 -5.12 -24.67 7.90
CA SER A 211 -5.72 -23.44 8.39
C SER A 211 -5.04 -23.00 9.68
N GLY A 212 -3.96 -22.23 9.56
CA GLY A 212 -3.29 -21.56 10.67
C GLY A 212 -3.06 -20.11 10.27
N MET A 213 -3.75 -19.18 10.93
CA MET A 213 -3.41 -17.76 10.89
C MET A 213 -1.97 -17.61 11.39
N ILE A 214 -1.05 -17.34 10.46
CA ILE A 214 0.30 -16.90 10.79
C ILE A 214 0.27 -15.38 10.73
N GLU A 215 0.25 -14.74 11.90
CA GLU A 215 0.38 -13.29 12.00
C GLU A 215 1.76 -12.83 11.52
N PRO A 216 1.87 -11.71 10.79
CA PRO A 216 3.16 -11.12 10.47
C PRO A 216 3.81 -10.57 11.75
N PRO A 217 5.14 -10.65 11.90
CA PRO A 217 5.84 -10.04 13.02
C PRO A 217 5.78 -8.51 12.85
N GLY A 218 4.96 -7.84 13.66
CA GLY A 218 4.81 -6.38 13.66
C GLY A 218 3.46 -5.82 14.13
N GLY A 219 2.44 -6.66 14.37
CA GLY A 219 1.15 -6.21 14.88
C GLY A 219 1.14 -5.99 16.39
N SER A 220 0.77 -4.77 16.83
CA SER A 220 0.48 -4.46 18.23
C SER A 220 -0.67 -5.32 18.76
N ARG A 221 -0.49 -5.91 19.94
CA ARG A 221 -1.55 -6.59 20.68
C ARG A 221 -2.59 -5.57 21.14
N SER A 222 -3.79 -5.61 20.59
CA SER A 222 -4.96 -4.98 21.19
C SER A 222 -5.24 -5.66 22.53
N SER A 223 -5.17 -4.90 23.62
CA SER A 223 -5.58 -5.35 24.96
C SER A 223 -7.08 -5.61 24.97
N ASP A 224 -7.48 -6.84 25.27
CA ASP A 224 -8.85 -7.21 25.59
C ASP A 224 -9.31 -6.39 26.80
N CYS A 225 -10.36 -5.60 26.64
CA CYS A 225 -11.00 -4.88 27.74
C CYS A 225 -11.98 -5.82 28.47
N ASP A 226 -11.73 -6.01 29.77
CA ASP A 226 -12.57 -6.76 30.69
C ASP A 226 -13.98 -6.14 30.76
N ALA A 227 -14.98 -6.95 30.39
CA ALA A 227 -16.38 -6.61 30.54
C ALA A 227 -16.81 -6.77 32.01
N SER A 228 -16.74 -5.70 32.80
CA SER A 228 -17.64 -5.55 33.95
C SER A 228 -17.85 -4.10 34.37
N SER A 229 -19.13 -3.78 34.63
CA SER A 229 -19.66 -2.60 35.34
C SER A 229 -19.77 -1.27 34.57
N CYS A 230 -20.95 -1.00 34.00
CA CYS A 230 -21.77 0.16 34.38
C CYS A 230 -23.16 0.10 33.70
N GLU A 231 -24.21 0.16 34.52
CA GLU A 231 -25.61 0.29 34.08
C GLU A 231 -26.02 1.77 33.96
N ASN A 232 -26.93 2.02 33.02
CA ASN A 232 -27.84 3.17 32.88
C ASN A 232 -27.31 4.46 32.24
N GLY A 233 -27.87 4.80 31.07
CA GLY A 233 -27.84 6.14 30.49
C GLY A 233 -28.17 6.13 29.00
N ASP A 234 -29.16 6.92 28.59
CA ASP A 234 -29.83 6.94 27.28
C ASP A 234 -28.99 7.53 26.13
N GLU A 235 -29.41 7.28 24.90
CA GLU A 235 -28.99 7.89 23.61
C GLU A 235 -27.68 7.42 22.92
N SER A 236 -27.80 6.51 21.96
CA SER A 236 -27.69 6.80 20.52
C SER A 236 -27.64 5.49 19.73
N GLN A 237 -28.50 5.41 18.71
CA GLN A 237 -28.81 4.20 17.98
C GLN A 237 -27.74 3.91 16.91
N PHE A 238 -26.50 3.61 17.32
CA PHE A 238 -25.48 3.05 16.44
C PHE A 238 -24.40 2.32 17.23
N CYS A 239 -24.70 1.14 17.79
CA CYS A 239 -23.66 0.21 18.26
C CYS A 239 -24.25 -1.16 18.60
N THR A 240 -24.02 -2.15 17.72
CA THR A 240 -23.63 -3.55 18.00
C THR A 240 -23.88 -4.39 16.75
N LEU A 241 -23.06 -4.21 15.73
CA LEU A 241 -22.93 -5.25 14.71
C LEU A 241 -22.00 -6.32 15.30
N SER A 242 -22.50 -7.55 15.37
CA SER A 242 -21.70 -8.68 15.82
C SER A 242 -20.44 -8.80 14.95
N ALA A 243 -19.32 -9.21 15.54
CA ALA A 243 -18.04 -9.43 14.85
C ALA A 243 -18.11 -10.43 13.67
N GLN A 244 -19.27 -11.05 13.42
CA GLN A 244 -19.53 -11.96 12.29
C GLN A 244 -19.96 -11.25 10.99
N GLU A 245 -20.33 -9.96 11.02
CA GLU A 245 -20.77 -9.22 9.81
C GLU A 245 -19.74 -8.22 9.29
N ALA A 246 -18.66 -8.00 10.06
CA ALA A 246 -17.54 -7.11 9.72
C ALA A 246 -16.88 -7.55 8.40
N GLY A 247 -16.84 -6.64 7.41
CA GLY A 247 -16.27 -6.80 6.07
C GLY A 247 -16.97 -7.83 5.17
N THR A 248 -18.27 -8.05 5.39
CA THR A 248 -19.14 -8.68 4.38
C THR A 248 -19.37 -7.75 3.19
N ALA A 249 -19.64 -8.30 2.01
CA ALA A 249 -19.90 -7.52 0.79
C ALA A 249 -21.02 -6.46 0.95
N SER A 250 -22.02 -6.74 1.80
CA SER A 250 -23.12 -5.81 2.09
C SER A 250 -22.66 -4.60 2.91
N GLN A 251 -21.84 -4.82 3.94
CA GLN A 251 -21.30 -3.72 4.73
C GLN A 251 -20.34 -2.87 3.89
N ILE A 252 -19.46 -3.51 3.12
CA ILE A 252 -18.54 -2.80 2.21
C ILE A 252 -19.34 -1.96 1.21
N LEU A 253 -20.41 -2.52 0.64
CA LEU A 253 -21.26 -1.78 -0.28
C LEU A 253 -21.92 -0.57 0.38
N ASN A 254 -22.44 -0.71 1.60
CA ASN A 254 -23.05 0.40 2.32
C ASN A 254 -22.05 1.53 2.62
N SER A 255 -20.83 1.17 3.05
CA SER A 255 -19.76 2.15 3.32
C SER A 255 -19.20 2.77 2.03
N LEU A 256 -19.12 2.01 0.95
CA LEU A 256 -18.76 2.54 -0.36
C LEU A 256 -19.80 3.53 -0.86
N LEU A 257 -21.09 3.19 -0.75
CA LEU A 257 -22.19 4.08 -1.11
C LEU A 257 -22.18 5.35 -0.27
N SER A 258 -21.90 5.30 1.04
CA SER A 258 -21.82 6.54 1.85
C SER A 258 -20.72 7.49 1.36
N VAL A 259 -19.68 6.99 0.69
CA VAL A 259 -18.65 7.82 0.04
C VAL A 259 -19.11 8.29 -1.34
N ILE A 260 -19.60 7.42 -2.23
CA ILE A 260 -19.78 7.75 -3.67
C ILE A 260 -21.22 7.99 -4.13
N GLU A 261 -22.26 7.72 -3.33
CA GLU A 261 -23.67 7.72 -3.75
C GLU A 261 -24.11 9.07 -4.36
N HIS A 262 -23.60 10.18 -3.84
CA HIS A 262 -23.92 11.52 -4.32
C HIS A 262 -22.94 12.05 -5.37
N THR A 263 -22.18 11.17 -6.03
CA THR A 263 -21.26 11.55 -7.11
C THR A 263 -21.72 11.03 -8.46
N ASP A 264 -21.67 11.89 -9.47
CA ASP A 264 -22.01 11.48 -10.84
C ASP A 264 -20.92 10.59 -11.45
N GLN A 265 -19.66 10.85 -11.09
CA GLN A 265 -18.46 10.24 -11.65
C GLN A 265 -17.42 10.08 -10.53
N TYR A 266 -16.80 8.92 -10.46
CA TYR A 266 -15.74 8.58 -9.52
C TYR A 266 -14.68 7.74 -10.23
N ILE A 267 -13.50 7.63 -9.63
CA ILE A 267 -12.42 6.75 -10.11
C ILE A 267 -12.54 5.43 -9.36
N LEU A 268 -12.55 4.32 -10.11
CA LEU A 268 -12.30 3.00 -9.55
C LEU A 268 -10.88 2.62 -9.93
N ASP A 269 -10.04 2.47 -8.92
CA ASP A 269 -8.65 2.07 -9.04
C ASP A 269 -8.46 0.68 -8.44
N ILE A 270 -7.74 -0.18 -9.15
CA ILE A 270 -7.54 -1.58 -8.79
C ILE A 270 -6.10 -1.94 -9.10
N ASP A 271 -5.30 -2.08 -8.06
CA ASP A 271 -3.97 -2.65 -8.15
C ASP A 271 -4.02 -4.18 -7.99
N LEU A 272 -3.08 -4.86 -8.65
CA LEU A 272 -2.97 -6.32 -8.57
C LEU A 272 -2.46 -6.79 -7.20
N ASP A 273 -1.72 -5.95 -6.49
CA ASP A 273 -1.22 -6.22 -5.16
C ASP A 273 -2.34 -6.40 -4.14
N PHE A 274 -3.54 -5.88 -4.40
CA PHE A 274 -4.74 -6.20 -3.60
C PHE A 274 -4.99 -7.72 -3.50
N PHE A 275 -4.72 -8.47 -4.58
CA PHE A 275 -4.97 -9.90 -4.64
C PHE A 275 -3.80 -10.73 -4.10
N SER A 276 -2.57 -10.24 -4.30
CA SER A 276 -1.36 -10.90 -3.85
C SER A 276 -0.20 -9.93 -3.89
N CYS A 277 0.31 -9.52 -2.74
CA CYS A 277 1.55 -8.74 -2.65
C CYS A 277 2.66 -9.60 -2.05
N LYS A 278 3.83 -9.59 -2.70
CA LYS A 278 5.01 -10.31 -2.23
C LYS A 278 5.97 -9.31 -1.61
N ASN A 279 6.44 -9.60 -0.38
CA ASN A 279 7.59 -8.89 0.16
C ASN A 279 8.88 -9.44 -0.49
N PRO A 280 9.54 -8.68 -1.36
CA PRO A 280 10.70 -9.18 -2.10
C PRO A 280 11.92 -9.35 -1.18
N PHE A 281 12.03 -8.53 -0.12
CA PHE A 281 13.17 -8.52 0.79
C PHE A 281 13.34 -9.83 1.59
N LYS A 282 12.24 -10.54 1.85
CA LYS A 282 12.27 -11.83 2.56
C LYS A 282 13.06 -12.91 1.82
N GLU A 283 13.19 -12.80 0.50
CA GLU A 283 13.95 -13.74 -0.31
C GLU A 283 15.34 -13.20 -0.69
N MET A 284 15.55 -11.87 -0.59
CA MET A 284 16.83 -11.24 -0.91
C MET A 284 17.84 -11.28 0.24
N TYR A 285 17.36 -11.24 1.49
CA TYR A 285 18.23 -11.15 2.66
C TYR A 285 18.13 -12.39 3.56
N THR A 286 19.25 -12.72 4.21
CA THR A 286 19.25 -13.67 5.32
C THR A 286 18.43 -13.13 6.50
N LYS A 287 18.06 -14.00 7.44
CA LYS A 287 17.31 -13.59 8.65
C LYS A 287 18.07 -12.56 9.50
N GLU A 288 19.40 -12.66 9.52
CA GLU A 288 20.27 -11.77 10.28
C GLU A 288 20.33 -10.38 9.62
N GLU A 289 20.61 -10.32 8.31
CA GLU A 289 20.58 -9.07 7.54
C GLU A 289 19.21 -8.39 7.62
N TYR A 290 18.12 -9.16 7.52
CA TYR A 290 16.78 -8.63 7.68
C TYR A 290 16.57 -8.03 9.08
N SER A 291 17.13 -8.64 10.12
CA SER A 291 17.05 -8.09 11.48
C SER A 291 17.82 -6.78 11.65
N PHE A 292 18.98 -6.64 10.99
CA PHE A 292 19.71 -5.36 10.95
C PHE A 292 18.92 -4.28 10.22
N LEU A 293 18.28 -4.61 9.09
CA LEU A 293 17.41 -3.66 8.39
C LEU A 293 16.24 -3.22 9.27
N GLN A 294 15.61 -4.15 9.99
CA GLN A 294 14.52 -3.81 10.91
C GLN A 294 14.97 -2.87 12.03
N GLU A 295 16.17 -3.05 12.56
CA GLU A 295 16.75 -2.17 13.58
C GLU A 295 17.09 -0.79 12.99
N LEU A 296 17.78 -0.76 11.85
CA LEU A 296 18.26 0.45 11.19
C LEU A 296 17.13 1.38 10.80
N TYR A 297 16.07 0.83 10.20
CA TYR A 297 14.90 1.59 9.74
C TYR A 297 13.81 1.74 10.81
N SER A 298 14.03 1.23 12.03
CA SER A 298 13.02 1.25 13.09
C SER A 298 12.48 2.65 13.35
N PHE A 299 11.16 2.77 13.38
CA PHE A 299 10.45 4.00 13.71
C PHE A 299 9.83 3.88 15.10
N ARG A 300 10.13 4.85 15.98
CA ARG A 300 9.57 4.93 17.32
C ARG A 300 8.36 5.85 17.32
N LYS A 301 7.19 5.24 17.21
CA LYS A 301 5.87 5.89 17.22
C LYS A 301 5.64 6.69 18.51
N PRO A 302 4.88 7.80 18.44
CA PRO A 302 4.45 8.52 19.65
C PRO A 302 3.48 7.66 20.48
N ARG A 303 3.17 8.09 21.71
CA ARG A 303 2.20 7.39 22.55
C ARG A 303 0.78 7.70 22.07
N GLU A 304 -0.15 6.81 22.39
CA GLU A 304 -1.56 7.11 22.18
C GLU A 304 -1.94 8.38 22.97
N ASN A 305 -2.59 9.33 22.29
CA ASN A 305 -2.96 10.64 22.83
C ASN A 305 -1.78 11.55 23.19
N SER A 306 -0.62 11.37 22.55
CA SER A 306 0.47 12.35 22.61
C SER A 306 -0.02 13.74 22.22
N ASP A 307 0.47 14.75 22.93
CA ASP A 307 0.24 16.14 22.58
C ASP A 307 1.03 16.54 21.33
N GLU A 308 0.81 17.77 20.85
CA GLU A 308 1.44 18.25 19.62
C GLU A 308 2.96 18.37 19.74
N ASP A 309 3.48 18.79 20.89
CA ASP A 309 4.92 18.90 21.12
C ASP A 309 5.60 17.52 21.09
N GLU A 310 4.97 16.49 21.69
CA GLU A 310 5.46 15.11 21.63
C GLU A 310 5.45 14.54 20.21
N VAL A 311 4.44 14.87 19.39
CA VAL A 311 4.38 14.46 17.99
C VAL A 311 5.46 15.16 17.16
N LEU A 312 5.66 16.47 17.37
CA LEU A 312 6.73 17.23 16.71
C LEU A 312 8.12 16.68 17.05
N ASP A 313 8.41 16.41 18.32
CA ASP A 313 9.68 15.81 18.73
C ASP A 313 9.89 14.40 18.13
N CYS A 314 8.81 13.62 17.97
CA CYS A 314 8.86 12.32 17.28
C CYS A 314 9.25 12.49 15.80
N VAL A 315 8.60 13.41 15.09
CA VAL A 315 8.84 13.69 13.67
C VAL A 315 10.25 14.25 13.45
N ASP A 316 10.68 15.21 14.27
CA ASP A 316 12.04 15.77 14.23
C ASP A 316 13.12 14.71 14.40
N LYS A 317 12.93 13.79 15.36
CA LYS A 317 13.85 12.66 15.56
C LYS A 317 13.88 11.73 14.37
N ARG A 318 12.73 11.49 13.74
CA ARG A 318 12.63 10.64 12.55
C ARG A 318 13.30 11.28 11.35
N ILE A 319 13.07 12.57 11.11
CA ILE A 319 13.73 13.32 10.01
C ILE A 319 15.25 13.23 10.17
N ARG A 320 15.79 13.53 11.36
CA ARG A 320 17.24 13.41 11.61
C ARG A 320 17.76 11.98 11.37
N GLN A 321 17.02 10.96 11.80
CA GLN A 321 17.38 9.57 11.52
C GLN A 321 17.44 9.30 10.01
N LEU A 322 16.46 9.76 9.24
CA LEU A 322 16.43 9.58 7.78
C LEU A 322 17.56 10.32 7.09
N GLU A 323 17.85 11.56 7.50
CA GLU A 323 18.98 12.35 7.01
C GLU A 323 20.33 11.68 7.32
N ASP A 324 20.50 11.17 8.55
CA ASP A 324 21.70 10.43 8.96
C ASP A 324 21.89 9.15 8.12
N LEU A 325 20.79 8.44 7.83
CA LEU A 325 20.80 7.26 6.96
C LEU A 325 21.17 7.62 5.52
N GLU A 326 20.54 8.65 4.95
CA GLU A 326 20.83 9.13 3.60
C GLU A 326 22.29 9.54 3.45
N ALA A 327 22.82 10.30 4.42
CA ALA A 327 24.23 10.71 4.45
C ALA A 327 25.18 9.50 4.54
N ALA A 328 24.89 8.55 5.43
CA ALA A 328 25.71 7.34 5.55
C ALA A 328 25.72 6.54 4.24
N PHE A 329 24.57 6.35 3.59
CA PHE A 329 24.49 5.64 2.32
C PHE A 329 25.17 6.38 1.16
N ALA A 330 25.10 7.71 1.12
CA ALA A 330 25.84 8.51 0.15
C ALA A 330 27.36 8.27 0.28
N ASP A 331 27.89 8.25 1.50
CA ASP A 331 29.30 7.94 1.77
C ASP A 331 29.69 6.52 1.30
N PHE A 332 28.81 5.51 1.47
CA PHE A 332 29.05 4.15 0.97
C PHE A 332 29.14 4.08 -0.56
N ILE A 333 28.34 4.86 -1.28
CA ILE A 333 28.30 4.81 -2.75
C ILE A 333 29.55 5.46 -3.36
N GLU A 334 30.17 6.40 -2.65
CA GLU A 334 31.38 7.10 -3.12
C GLU A 334 32.67 6.27 -2.95
N ASP A 335 32.75 5.37 -1.95
CA ASP A 335 33.90 4.49 -1.70
C ASP A 335 33.51 3.19 -0.94
N ASP A 336 32.98 2.20 -1.67
CA ASP A 336 32.57 0.89 -1.14
C ASP A 336 33.73 -0.12 -0.99
N GLY A 337 34.97 0.35 -1.02
CA GLY A 337 36.16 -0.49 -0.95
C GLY A 337 36.32 -1.24 0.38
N ASP A 338 36.82 -2.48 0.31
CA ASP A 338 37.12 -3.35 1.47
C ASP A 338 37.95 -2.68 2.58
N GLU A 339 38.80 -1.70 2.25
CA GLU A 339 39.61 -0.96 3.23
C GLU A 339 38.77 0.06 4.02
N THR A 340 37.83 0.73 3.36
CA THR A 340 36.93 1.73 3.98
C THR A 340 35.94 1.04 4.91
N LEU A 341 35.38 -0.09 4.49
CA LEU A 341 34.55 -0.96 5.34
C LEU A 341 35.29 -1.42 6.60
N LYS A 342 36.55 -1.83 6.49
CA LYS A 342 37.38 -2.26 7.64
C LYS A 342 37.72 -1.08 8.56
N GLN A 343 37.92 0.12 8.04
CA GLN A 343 38.17 1.30 8.85
C GLN A 343 36.95 1.71 9.67
N TRP A 344 35.75 1.64 9.09
CA TRP A 344 34.50 1.92 9.79
C TRP A 344 34.16 0.83 10.82
N ALA A 345 34.33 -0.45 10.49
CA ALA A 345 34.17 -1.54 11.46
C ALA A 345 35.14 -1.45 12.65
N ALA A 346 36.29 -0.78 12.46
CA ALA A 346 37.28 -0.53 13.53
C ALA A 346 36.94 0.69 14.41
N LYS A 347 35.96 1.51 14.03
CA LYS A 347 35.48 2.68 14.78
C LYS A 347 33.94 2.67 14.85
N PRO A 348 33.36 1.78 15.67
CA PRO A 348 31.92 1.66 15.83
C PRO A 348 31.27 2.89 16.46
#